data_AF-A0A4Y7PKS4-F1
#
_entry.id   AF-A0A4Y7PKS4-F1
#
_cell.length_a   1.000
_cell.length_b   1.000
_cell.length_c   1.000
_cell.angle_alpha   90.00
_cell.angle_beta   90.00
_cell.angle_gamma   90.00
#
_symmetry.space_group_name_H-M   'P 1'
#
loop_
_entity.id
_entity.type
_entity.pdbx_description
1 polymer ?
#
loop_
_entity_poly.entity_id
_entity_poly.type
_entity_poly.pdbx_seq_one_letter_code
_entity_poly.pdbx_strand_id
1 'polypeptide(L)'
;PQLIYLLGRFTLLTSLIGIVVAINVTAEINCQLLYLVNQITGNAAIGLASVTFSIRTVVIWNFDKYICALILVLTLGHWSLLLHGVLIKAEWAPALGCIIVETNNKILAGSFIYTMLVDFTDMCLTAYKLVSTFPDRTSLPMIRMLYRDGILFFFIAFLANMSATIFMLVNLNPIMSVILNVPAAVASTVMASHAMRRLSTFKSRQEEDAR
;
A
#
# COMPACT_ATOMS: atom_id res chain seq x y z
N PRO A 1 -8.74 -12.66 2.08
CA PRO A 1 -8.76 -11.20 2.32
C PRO A 1 -8.52 -10.79 3.79
N GLN A 2 -9.10 -11.48 4.79
CA GLN A 2 -8.93 -11.10 6.21
C GLN A 2 -7.51 -11.36 6.76
N LEU A 3 -6.82 -12.42 6.30
CA LEU A 3 -5.43 -12.70 6.69
C LEU A 3 -4.45 -11.63 6.17
N ILE A 4 -4.59 -11.24 4.90
CA ILE A 4 -3.77 -10.20 4.25
C ILE A 4 -3.98 -8.84 4.93
N TYR A 5 -5.22 -8.52 5.28
CA TYR A 5 -5.58 -7.34 6.06
C TYR A 5 -4.88 -7.31 7.42
N LEU A 6 -4.86 -8.44 8.13
CA LEU A 6 -4.23 -8.53 9.45
C LEU A 6 -2.71 -8.38 9.34
N LEU A 7 -2.11 -9.05 8.34
CA LEU A 7 -0.67 -9.00 8.08
C LEU A 7 -0.20 -7.59 7.68
N GLY A 8 -0.97 -6.87 6.86
CA GLY A 8 -0.69 -5.48 6.48
C GLY A 8 -0.68 -4.53 7.68
N ARG A 9 -1.57 -4.76 8.66
CA ARG A 9 -1.61 -3.95 9.88
C ARG A 9 -0.44 -4.24 10.82
N PHE A 10 -0.08 -5.50 10.99
CA PHE A 10 1.07 -5.87 11.81
C PHE A 10 2.39 -5.38 11.23
N THR A 11 2.57 -5.53 9.91
CA THR A 11 3.75 -4.99 9.22
C THR A 11 3.83 -3.46 9.36
N LEU A 12 2.74 -2.70 9.12
CA LEU A 12 2.76 -1.27 9.37
C LEU A 12 3.15 -0.90 10.81
N LEU A 13 2.57 -1.58 11.81
CA LEU A 13 2.88 -1.30 13.21
C LEU A 13 4.35 -1.58 13.54
N THR A 14 4.89 -2.70 13.06
CA THR A 14 6.31 -3.04 13.24
C THR A 14 7.23 -2.03 12.57
N SER A 15 6.85 -1.50 11.39
CA SER A 15 7.61 -0.44 10.71
C SER A 15 7.56 0.88 11.49
N LEU A 16 6.40 1.27 12.02
CA LEU A 16 6.28 2.50 12.82
C LEU A 16 7.10 2.41 14.12
N ILE A 17 7.06 1.26 14.81
CA ILE A 17 7.88 1.01 16.01
C ILE A 17 9.37 1.07 15.64
N GLY A 18 9.77 0.43 14.54
CA GLY A 18 11.16 0.43 14.10
C GLY A 18 11.68 1.83 13.76
N ILE A 19 10.84 2.71 13.21
CA ILE A 19 11.19 4.12 12.99
C ILE A 19 11.38 4.85 14.32
N VAL A 20 10.44 4.70 15.27
CA VAL A 20 10.56 5.33 16.61
C VAL A 20 11.82 4.90 17.34
N VAL A 21 12.22 3.63 17.23
CA VAL A 21 13.48 3.15 17.79
C VAL A 21 14.68 3.78 17.07
N ALA A 22 14.63 3.94 15.74
CA ALA A 22 15.72 4.56 14.97
C ALA A 22 16.03 5.99 15.40
N ILE A 23 15.00 6.79 15.73
CA ILE A 23 15.16 8.19 16.19
C ILE A 23 15.48 8.33 17.68
N ASN A 24 15.18 7.32 18.50
CA ASN A 24 15.35 7.38 19.95
C ASN A 24 16.58 6.62 20.47
N VAL A 25 17.33 5.95 19.59
CA VAL A 25 18.50 5.18 20.01
C VAL A 25 19.70 6.08 20.29
N THR A 26 20.25 5.96 21.51
CA THR A 26 21.42 6.72 21.98
C THR A 26 22.63 5.83 22.28
N ALA A 27 22.47 4.51 22.16
CA ALA A 27 23.51 3.50 22.43
C ALA A 27 23.83 2.69 21.17
N GLU A 28 25.04 2.15 21.08
CA GLU A 28 25.49 1.34 19.95
C GLU A 28 24.57 0.14 19.71
N ILE A 29 23.95 0.12 18.53
CA ILE A 29 23.14 -1.00 18.04
C ILE A 29 23.54 -1.35 16.60
N ASN A 30 23.16 -2.54 16.16
CA ASN A 30 23.29 -2.94 14.76
C ASN A 30 22.29 -2.15 13.87
N CYS A 31 22.67 -0.93 13.46
CA CYS A 31 21.89 -0.07 12.56
C CYS A 31 21.44 -0.79 11.30
N GLN A 32 22.33 -1.63 10.77
CA GLN A 32 22.07 -2.42 9.58
C GLN A 32 20.85 -3.32 9.74
N LEU A 33 20.76 -4.04 10.87
CA LEU A 33 19.62 -4.92 11.13
C LEU A 33 18.34 -4.11 11.32
N LEU A 34 18.40 -2.99 12.03
CA LEU A 34 17.24 -2.15 12.30
C LEU A 34 16.67 -1.52 11.02
N TYR A 35 17.52 -0.98 10.14
CA TYR A 35 17.07 -0.43 8.87
C TYR A 35 16.64 -1.51 7.87
N LEU A 36 17.29 -2.67 7.86
CA LEU A 36 16.87 -3.80 7.03
C LEU A 36 15.47 -4.29 7.43
N VAL A 37 15.22 -4.47 8.73
CA VAL A 37 13.89 -4.86 9.25
C VAL A 37 12.84 -3.81 8.94
N ASN A 38 13.15 -2.52 9.13
CA ASN A 38 12.24 -1.43 8.77
C ASN A 38 11.91 -1.43 7.28
N GLN A 39 12.92 -1.60 6.41
CA GLN A 39 12.69 -1.57 4.97
C GLN A 39 11.89 -2.78 4.49
N ILE A 40 12.22 -3.99 4.95
CA ILE A 40 11.45 -5.20 4.62
C ILE A 40 10.01 -5.03 5.06
N THR A 41 9.81 -4.57 6.28
CA THR A 41 8.47 -4.46 6.86
C THR A 41 7.66 -3.34 6.18
N GLY A 42 8.28 -2.19 5.89
CA GLY A 42 7.64 -1.09 5.17
C GLY A 42 7.30 -1.45 3.73
N ASN A 43 8.22 -2.10 3.01
CA ASN A 43 7.97 -2.60 1.65
C ASN A 43 6.88 -3.67 1.65
N ALA A 44 6.89 -4.60 2.61
CA ALA A 44 5.87 -5.62 2.76
C ALA A 44 4.50 -5.01 3.04
N ALA A 45 4.41 -3.98 3.89
CA ALA A 45 3.16 -3.28 4.17
C ALA A 45 2.54 -2.67 2.89
N ILE A 46 3.38 -2.04 2.05
CA ILE A 46 2.95 -1.45 0.77
C ILE A 46 2.51 -2.53 -0.21
N GLY A 47 3.30 -3.60 -0.37
CA GLY A 47 2.95 -4.72 -1.23
C GLY A 47 1.65 -5.42 -0.79
N LEU A 48 1.45 -5.59 0.52
CA LEU A 48 0.20 -6.14 1.08
C LEU A 48 -1.00 -5.24 0.85
N ALA A 49 -0.83 -3.91 0.93
CA ALA A 49 -1.87 -2.95 0.60
C ALA A 49 -2.25 -3.04 -0.89
N SER A 50 -1.26 -3.06 -1.79
CA SER A 50 -1.46 -3.19 -3.24
C SER A 50 -2.21 -4.48 -3.59
N VAL A 51 -1.77 -5.64 -3.06
CA VAL A 51 -2.46 -6.93 -3.23
C VAL A 51 -3.92 -6.87 -2.76
N THR A 52 -4.21 -6.13 -1.69
CA THR A 52 -5.59 -5.99 -1.19
C THR A 52 -6.46 -5.21 -2.17
N PHE A 53 -5.93 -4.19 -2.84
CA PHE A 53 -6.62 -3.49 -3.93
C PHE A 53 -6.81 -4.41 -5.14
N SER A 54 -5.77 -5.12 -5.55
CA SER A 54 -5.82 -6.10 -6.64
C SER A 54 -6.91 -7.16 -6.45
N ILE A 55 -6.99 -7.78 -5.27
CA ILE A 55 -8.04 -8.76 -4.94
C ILE A 55 -9.43 -8.13 -5.07
N ARG A 56 -9.60 -6.89 -4.62
CA ARG A 56 -10.88 -6.17 -4.73
C ARG A 56 -11.25 -5.97 -6.20
N THR A 57 -10.30 -5.56 -7.03
CA THR A 57 -10.52 -5.42 -8.48
C THR A 57 -10.98 -6.75 -9.08
N VAL A 58 -10.29 -7.86 -8.78
CA VAL A 58 -10.65 -9.20 -9.30
C VAL A 58 -12.07 -9.62 -8.91
N VAL A 59 -12.47 -9.38 -7.65
CA VAL A 59 -13.83 -9.70 -7.17
C VAL A 59 -14.88 -8.86 -7.88
N ILE A 60 -14.63 -7.56 -8.08
CA ILE A 60 -15.55 -6.65 -8.81
C ILE A 60 -15.73 -7.07 -10.28
N TRP A 61 -14.69 -7.65 -10.88
CA TRP A 61 -14.73 -8.19 -12.23
C TRP A 61 -15.24 -9.63 -12.32
N ASN A 62 -15.79 -10.18 -11.23
CA ASN A 62 -16.34 -11.53 -11.16
C ASN A 62 -15.37 -12.61 -11.69
N PHE A 63 -14.07 -12.48 -11.37
CA PHE A 63 -13.02 -13.42 -11.77
C PHE A 63 -12.88 -13.61 -13.29
N ASP A 64 -13.09 -12.55 -14.08
CA ASP A 64 -12.74 -12.59 -15.50
C ASP A 64 -11.27 -13.00 -15.70
N LYS A 65 -11.04 -14.02 -16.55
CA LYS A 65 -9.74 -14.67 -16.69
C LYS A 65 -8.66 -13.71 -17.22
N TYR A 66 -9.03 -12.76 -18.07
CA TYR A 66 -8.07 -11.82 -18.65
C TYR A 66 -7.61 -10.79 -17.62
N ILE A 67 -8.55 -10.18 -16.89
CA ILE A 67 -8.24 -9.20 -15.86
C ILE A 67 -7.50 -9.86 -14.68
N CYS A 68 -7.92 -11.06 -14.28
CA CYS A 68 -7.25 -11.82 -13.24
C CYS A 68 -5.79 -12.15 -13.61
N ALA A 69 -5.54 -12.60 -14.84
CA ALA A 69 -4.18 -12.87 -15.32
C ALA A 69 -3.32 -11.60 -15.34
N LEU A 70 -3.86 -10.47 -15.83
CA LEU A 70 -3.14 -9.19 -15.86
C LEU A 70 -2.75 -8.73 -14.45
N ILE A 71 -3.69 -8.74 -13.51
CA ILE A 71 -3.46 -8.30 -12.12
C ILE A 71 -2.45 -9.23 -11.41
N LEU A 72 -2.54 -10.54 -11.65
CA LEU A 72 -1.63 -11.51 -11.06
C LEU A 72 -0.19 -11.30 -11.54
N VAL A 73 0.01 -11.04 -12.84
CA VAL A 73 1.34 -10.74 -13.40
C VAL A 73 1.92 -9.45 -12.81
N LEU A 74 1.11 -8.39 -12.72
CA LEU A 74 1.53 -7.11 -12.11
C LEU A 74 1.92 -7.29 -10.63
N THR A 75 1.13 -8.05 -9.88
CA THR A 75 1.39 -8.32 -8.47
C THR A 75 2.69 -9.11 -8.28
N LEU A 76 2.93 -10.15 -9.10
CA LEU A 76 4.17 -10.92 -9.02
C LEU A 76 5.40 -10.09 -9.38
N GLY A 77 5.30 -9.24 -10.42
CA GLY A 77 6.35 -8.30 -10.79
C GLY A 77 6.69 -7.33 -9.66
N HIS A 78 5.66 -6.85 -8.96
CA HIS A 78 5.81 -5.97 -7.80
C HIS A 78 6.60 -6.63 -6.66
N TRP A 79 6.22 -7.84 -6.25
CA TRP A 79 6.95 -8.57 -5.19
C TRP A 79 8.38 -8.91 -5.60
N SER A 80 8.64 -9.21 -6.87
CA SER A 80 9.99 -9.44 -7.38
C SER A 80 10.87 -8.19 -7.26
N LEU A 81 10.36 -7.02 -7.65
CA LEU A 81 11.09 -5.76 -7.52
C LEU A 81 11.33 -5.37 -6.05
N LEU A 82 10.34 -5.57 -5.19
CA LEU A 82 10.49 -5.27 -3.76
C LEU A 82 11.58 -6.12 -3.09
N LEU A 83 11.65 -7.42 -3.40
CA LEU A 83 12.69 -8.30 -2.88
C LEU A 83 14.09 -7.91 -3.37
N HIS A 84 14.20 -7.46 -4.62
CA HIS A 84 15.48 -7.02 -5.20
C HIS A 84 15.93 -5.63 -4.69
N GLY A 85 15.02 -4.85 -4.10
CA GLY A 85 15.26 -3.49 -3.60
C GLY A 85 15.79 -3.39 -2.16
N VAL A 86 15.91 -4.50 -1.43
CA VAL A 86 16.36 -4.52 -0.01
C VAL A 86 17.90 -4.52 0.09
N LEU A 87 18.57 -3.52 -0.47
CA LEU A 87 20.00 -3.31 -0.31
C LEU A 87 20.26 -1.90 0.26
N ILE A 88 20.20 -1.78 1.59
CA ILE A 88 20.74 -0.63 2.33
C ILE A 88 21.97 -1.09 3.09
N LYS A 89 23.00 -0.23 3.13
CA LYS A 89 24.06 -0.31 4.13
C LYS A 89 23.96 0.86 5.10
N ALA A 90 23.84 0.56 6.38
CA ALA A 90 23.82 1.55 7.46
C ALA A 90 24.88 1.20 8.50
N GLU A 91 25.60 2.23 8.97
CA GLU A 91 26.66 2.12 9.97
C GLU A 91 26.38 3.06 11.14
N TRP A 92 26.93 2.74 12.30
CA TRP A 92 26.83 3.57 13.49
C TRP A 92 27.93 4.64 13.48
N ALA A 93 27.54 5.92 13.55
CA ALA A 93 28.46 7.05 13.67
C ALA A 93 28.42 7.60 15.11
N PRO A 94 29.55 7.61 15.87
CA PRO A 94 29.58 7.99 17.29
C PRO A 94 29.04 9.39 17.62
N ALA A 95 29.05 10.32 16.67
CA ALA A 95 28.61 11.70 16.84
C ALA A 95 27.17 11.97 16.33
N LEU A 96 26.62 11.09 15.50
CA LEU A 96 25.38 11.33 14.75
C LEU A 96 24.35 10.19 14.89
N GLY A 97 24.72 9.07 15.54
CA GLY A 97 23.88 7.88 15.68
C GLY A 97 23.91 7.00 14.42
N CYS A 98 22.82 6.28 14.16
CA CYS A 98 22.71 5.43 12.98
C CYS A 98 22.60 6.27 11.69
N ILE A 99 23.54 6.09 10.75
CA ILE A 99 23.53 6.76 9.45
C ILE A 99 23.48 5.74 8.30
N ILE A 100 22.87 6.16 7.19
CA ILE A 100 22.78 5.37 5.97
C ILE A 100 24.00 5.70 5.11
N VAL A 101 24.86 4.71 4.88
CA VAL A 101 26.16 4.86 4.18
C VAL A 101 26.01 4.63 2.68
N GLU A 102 25.20 3.64 2.28
CA GLU A 102 25.01 3.30 0.87
C GLU A 102 23.56 2.89 0.62
N THR A 103 22.93 3.46 -0.40
CA THR A 103 21.59 3.06 -0.86
C THR A 103 21.52 3.15 -2.38
N ASN A 104 21.08 2.06 -3.01
CA ASN A 104 20.81 2.09 -4.45
C ASN A 104 19.44 2.72 -4.72
N ASN A 105 19.40 4.05 -4.64
CA ASN A 105 18.18 4.85 -4.82
C ASN A 105 17.51 4.63 -6.19
N LYS A 106 18.24 4.16 -7.22
CA LYS A 106 17.68 3.91 -8.56
C LYS A 106 16.72 2.73 -8.57
N ILE A 107 17.11 1.62 -7.93
CA ILE A 107 16.26 0.41 -7.83
C ILE A 107 15.05 0.71 -6.95
N LEU A 108 15.27 1.43 -5.84
CA LEU A 108 14.21 1.81 -4.92
C LEU A 108 13.19 2.75 -5.59
N ALA A 109 13.64 3.82 -6.25
CA ALA A 109 12.74 4.70 -6.99
C ALA A 109 11.99 3.94 -8.09
N GLY A 110 12.65 3.03 -8.81
CA GLY A 110 12.02 2.18 -9.81
C GLY A 110 10.90 1.30 -9.25
N SER A 111 11.11 0.67 -8.08
CA SER A 111 10.07 -0.16 -7.45
C SER A 111 8.87 0.67 -7.00
N PHE A 112 9.09 1.86 -6.44
CA PHE A 112 8.00 2.76 -6.05
C PHE A 112 7.19 3.29 -7.24
N ILE A 113 7.84 3.65 -8.34
CA ILE A 113 7.15 4.05 -9.59
C ILE A 113 6.34 2.87 -10.11
N TYR A 114 6.89 1.66 -10.09
CA TYR A 114 6.17 0.46 -10.50
C TYR A 114 4.92 0.23 -9.64
N THR A 115 5.04 0.32 -8.31
CA THR A 115 3.92 0.26 -7.36
C THR A 115 2.80 1.24 -7.71
N MET A 116 3.15 2.49 -7.98
CA MET A 116 2.17 3.52 -8.36
C MET A 116 1.40 3.15 -9.61
N LEU A 117 2.08 2.63 -10.64
CA LEU A 117 1.44 2.24 -11.89
C LEU A 117 0.49 1.07 -11.67
N VAL A 118 0.87 0.10 -10.83
CA VAL A 118 0.01 -1.04 -10.47
C VAL A 118 -1.22 -0.56 -9.71
N ASP A 119 -1.04 0.23 -8.65
CA ASP A 119 -2.14 0.77 -7.83
C ASP A 119 -3.08 1.67 -8.66
N PHE A 120 -2.52 2.47 -9.58
CA PHE A 120 -3.31 3.29 -10.51
C PHE A 120 -4.12 2.43 -11.48
N THR A 121 -3.52 1.38 -12.02
CA THR A 121 -4.20 0.45 -12.93
C THR A 121 -5.37 -0.24 -12.21
N ASP A 122 -5.16 -0.72 -10.99
CA ASP A 122 -6.20 -1.31 -10.15
C ASP A 122 -7.31 -0.31 -9.81
N MET A 123 -6.95 0.95 -9.51
CA MET A 123 -7.91 2.03 -9.32
C MET A 123 -8.77 2.24 -10.55
N CYS A 124 -8.15 2.39 -11.72
CA CYS A 124 -8.85 2.64 -12.97
C CYS A 124 -9.79 1.49 -13.35
N LEU A 125 -9.33 0.24 -13.22
CA LEU A 125 -10.14 -0.95 -13.47
C LEU A 125 -11.33 -1.06 -12.52
N THR A 126 -11.11 -0.79 -11.24
CA THR A 126 -12.17 -0.76 -10.22
C THR A 126 -13.17 0.34 -10.52
N ALA A 127 -12.71 1.58 -10.77
CA ALA A 127 -13.55 2.73 -11.07
C ALA A 127 -14.36 2.53 -12.36
N TYR A 128 -13.72 2.06 -13.43
CA TYR A 128 -14.39 1.81 -14.71
C TYR A 128 -15.52 0.80 -14.58
N LYS A 129 -15.26 -0.35 -13.96
CA LYS A 129 -16.30 -1.39 -13.78
C LYS A 129 -17.43 -0.89 -12.88
N LEU A 130 -17.10 -0.11 -11.87
CA LEU A 130 -18.09 0.48 -10.96
C LEU A 130 -18.95 1.54 -11.65
N VAL A 131 -18.40 2.39 -12.52
CA VAL A 131 -19.18 3.34 -13.35
C VAL A 131 -20.04 2.58 -14.36
N SER A 132 -19.47 1.59 -15.05
CA SER A 132 -20.13 0.84 -16.13
C SER A 132 -21.23 -0.10 -15.65
N THR A 133 -21.13 -0.66 -14.44
CA THR A 133 -22.10 -1.62 -13.90
C THR A 133 -23.28 -0.93 -13.20
N PHE A 134 -23.13 0.34 -12.79
CA PHE A 134 -24.15 1.09 -12.05
C PHE A 134 -24.70 2.36 -12.73
N PRO A 135 -24.93 2.42 -14.06
CA PRO A 135 -25.58 3.59 -14.67
C PRO A 135 -27.08 3.71 -14.29
N ASP A 136 -27.79 2.61 -14.03
CA ASP A 136 -29.27 2.58 -13.99
C ASP A 136 -29.95 2.13 -12.69
N ARG A 137 -29.22 1.94 -11.57
CA ARG A 137 -29.85 1.59 -10.26
C ARG A 137 -29.86 2.76 -9.29
N THR A 138 -30.57 3.79 -9.70
CA THR A 138 -30.91 5.03 -8.97
C THR A 138 -31.91 4.86 -7.82
N SER A 139 -32.37 3.65 -7.48
CA SER A 139 -33.49 3.47 -6.54
C SER A 139 -33.11 3.28 -5.06
N LEU A 140 -31.83 3.15 -4.70
CA LEU A 140 -31.42 3.00 -3.29
C LEU A 140 -30.41 4.09 -2.89
N PRO A 141 -30.81 5.10 -2.09
CA PRO A 141 -29.91 6.18 -1.64
C PRO A 141 -28.65 5.68 -0.90
N MET A 142 -28.71 4.48 -0.32
CA MET A 142 -27.59 3.81 0.34
C MET A 142 -26.46 3.40 -0.62
N ILE A 143 -26.78 2.97 -1.85
CA ILE A 143 -25.79 2.56 -2.86
C ILE A 143 -25.10 3.80 -3.46
N ARG A 144 -25.82 4.91 -3.59
CA ARG A 144 -25.27 6.20 -4.06
C ARG A 144 -24.26 6.81 -3.08
N MET A 145 -24.54 6.72 -1.77
CA MET A 145 -23.58 7.12 -0.73
C MET A 145 -22.34 6.21 -0.71
N LEU A 146 -22.54 4.90 -0.87
CA LEU A 146 -21.43 3.93 -0.94
C LEU A 146 -20.53 4.16 -2.17
N TYR A 147 -21.11 4.52 -3.31
CA TYR A 147 -20.41 4.85 -4.55
C TYR A 147 -19.57 6.13 -4.41
N ARG A 148 -20.15 7.18 -3.83
CA ARG A 148 -19.47 8.47 -3.60
C ARG A 148 -18.35 8.35 -2.57
N ASP A 149 -18.60 7.67 -1.46
CA ASP A 149 -17.58 7.43 -0.44
C ASP A 149 -16.45 6.61 -1.04
N GLY A 150 -16.73 5.45 -1.65
CA GLY A 150 -15.71 4.51 -2.12
C GLY A 150 -14.76 5.07 -3.19
N ILE A 151 -15.28 5.83 -4.17
CA ILE A 151 -14.46 6.44 -5.23
C ILE A 151 -13.67 7.63 -4.70
N LEU A 152 -14.28 8.51 -3.90
CA LEU A 152 -13.59 9.67 -3.31
C LEU A 152 -12.40 9.21 -2.47
N PHE A 153 -12.63 8.18 -1.66
CA PHE A 153 -11.62 7.56 -0.83
C PHE A 153 -10.49 6.87 -1.62
N PHE A 154 -10.82 6.23 -2.75
CA PHE A 154 -9.81 5.67 -3.67
C PHE A 154 -8.98 6.78 -4.33
N PHE A 155 -9.63 7.88 -4.71
CA PHE A 155 -8.98 9.05 -5.30
C PHE A 155 -8.06 9.76 -4.31
N ILE A 156 -8.46 9.89 -3.04
CA ILE A 156 -7.61 10.43 -1.97
C ILE A 156 -6.38 9.53 -1.76
N ALA A 157 -6.55 8.20 -1.76
CA ALA A 157 -5.42 7.27 -1.66
C ALA A 157 -4.45 7.41 -2.84
N PHE A 158 -4.98 7.55 -4.05
CA PHE A 158 -4.16 7.80 -5.24
C PHE A 158 -3.38 9.12 -5.15
N LEU A 159 -4.03 10.22 -4.74
CA LEU A 159 -3.35 11.50 -4.55
C LEU A 159 -2.26 11.42 -3.49
N ALA A 160 -2.51 10.70 -2.39
CA ALA A 160 -1.51 10.46 -1.34
C ALA A 160 -0.30 9.70 -1.90
N ASN A 161 -0.52 8.59 -2.62
CA ASN A 161 0.56 7.81 -3.22
C ASN A 161 1.30 8.61 -4.31
N MET A 162 0.58 9.37 -5.15
CA MET A 162 1.15 10.25 -6.18
C MET A 162 2.03 11.34 -5.58
N SER A 163 1.59 11.97 -4.49
CA SER A 163 2.38 12.96 -3.78
C SER A 163 3.66 12.35 -3.22
N ALA A 164 3.60 11.17 -2.60
CA ALA A 164 4.77 10.47 -2.06
C ALA A 164 5.80 10.15 -3.16
N THR A 165 5.34 9.70 -4.34
CA THR A 165 6.23 9.39 -5.46
C THR A 165 6.83 10.62 -6.12
N ILE A 166 6.09 11.73 -6.23
CA ILE A 166 6.65 12.99 -6.73
C ILE A 166 7.77 13.46 -5.80
N PHE A 167 7.55 13.42 -4.47
CA PHE A 167 8.60 13.77 -3.50
C PHE A 167 9.81 12.82 -3.56
N MET A 168 9.60 11.56 -3.90
CA MET A 168 10.69 10.60 -4.11
C MET A 168 11.50 10.87 -5.39
N LEU A 169 10.83 11.23 -6.49
CA LEU A 169 11.47 11.56 -7.77
C LEU A 169 12.27 12.86 -7.73
N VAL A 170 11.82 13.82 -6.92
CA VAL A 170 12.46 15.14 -6.78
C VAL A 170 13.84 15.04 -6.09
N ASN A 171 14.14 13.96 -5.36
CA ASN A 171 15.49 13.52 -4.98
C ASN A 171 16.39 14.59 -4.32
N LEU A 172 15.85 15.38 -3.37
CA LEU A 172 16.63 16.37 -2.61
C LEU A 172 17.42 15.76 -1.42
N ASN A 173 17.00 14.59 -0.88
CA ASN A 173 17.68 13.86 0.20
C ASN A 173 17.04 12.45 0.38
N PRO A 174 17.76 11.36 0.71
CA PRO A 174 17.20 10.01 0.86
C PRO A 174 16.16 9.86 1.98
N ILE A 175 16.18 10.77 2.95
CA ILE A 175 15.26 10.77 4.09
C ILE A 175 13.93 11.44 3.72
N MET A 176 13.97 12.52 2.93
CA MET A 176 12.79 13.26 2.49
C MET A 176 11.94 12.45 1.50
N SER A 177 12.56 11.60 0.69
CA SER A 177 11.87 10.70 -0.24
C SER A 177 11.08 9.59 0.46
N VAL A 178 11.44 9.24 1.70
CA VAL A 178 10.82 8.14 2.46
C VAL A 178 9.81 8.64 3.50
N ILE A 179 9.95 9.89 3.98
CA ILE A 179 9.07 10.47 5.01
C ILE A 179 7.59 10.45 4.63
N LEU A 180 7.25 10.71 3.36
CA LEU A 180 5.84 10.71 2.91
C LEU A 180 5.32 9.33 2.51
N ASN A 181 6.22 8.36 2.31
CA ASN A 181 5.84 7.00 1.99
C ASN A 181 5.16 6.31 3.18
N VAL A 182 5.60 6.61 4.42
CA VAL A 182 5.00 6.03 5.63
C VAL A 182 3.55 6.52 5.84
N PRO A 183 3.24 7.83 5.82
CA PRO A 183 1.85 8.31 5.81
C PRO A 183 1.02 7.79 4.64
N ALA A 184 1.58 7.69 3.44
CA ALA A 184 0.89 7.17 2.27
C ALA A 184 0.53 5.67 2.42
N ALA A 185 1.46 4.86 2.94
CA ALA A 185 1.23 3.46 3.25
C ALA A 185 0.17 3.27 4.35
N VAL A 186 0.20 4.12 5.39
CA VAL A 186 -0.83 4.15 6.44
C VAL A 186 -2.19 4.50 5.85
N ALA A 187 -2.27 5.55 5.03
CA ALA A 187 -3.50 5.96 4.36
C ALA A 187 -4.06 4.83 3.49
N SER A 188 -3.24 4.24 2.62
CA SER A 188 -3.62 3.11 1.76
C SER A 188 -4.11 1.89 2.56
N THR A 189 -3.46 1.58 3.69
CA THR A 189 -3.87 0.46 4.54
C THR A 189 -5.14 0.74 5.33
N VAL A 190 -5.32 1.96 5.84
CA VAL A 190 -6.59 2.40 6.46
C VAL A 190 -7.72 2.34 5.43
N MET A 191 -7.42 2.71 4.20
CA MET A 191 -8.39 2.69 3.11
C MET A 191 -8.81 1.27 2.71
N ALA A 192 -7.84 0.38 2.52
CA ALA A 192 -8.07 -1.04 2.33
C ALA A 192 -8.87 -1.63 3.50
N SER A 193 -8.59 -1.17 4.72
CA SER A 193 -9.25 -1.61 5.94
C SER A 193 -10.71 -1.22 6.01
N HIS A 194 -11.02 0.05 5.72
CA HIS A 194 -12.39 0.55 5.70
C HIS A 194 -13.23 -0.15 4.63
N ALA A 195 -12.65 -0.40 3.46
CA ALA A 195 -13.32 -1.13 2.38
C ALA A 195 -13.63 -2.59 2.77
N MET A 196 -12.68 -3.31 3.39
CA MET A 196 -12.89 -4.69 3.80
C MET A 196 -13.94 -4.83 4.90
N ARG A 197 -13.97 -3.89 5.86
CA ARG A 197 -15.02 -3.84 6.89
C ARG A 197 -16.39 -3.69 6.27
N ARG A 198 -16.57 -2.73 5.35
CA ARG A 198 -17.86 -2.56 4.65
C ARG A 198 -18.28 -3.83 3.92
N LEU A 199 -17.37 -4.51 3.21
CA LEU A 199 -17.68 -5.77 2.53
C LEU A 199 -18.16 -6.86 3.50
N SER A 200 -17.48 -7.02 4.65
CA SER A 200 -17.90 -7.99 5.66
C SER A 200 -19.28 -7.68 6.26
N THR A 201 -19.59 -6.40 6.49
CA THR A 201 -20.90 -5.96 6.99
C THR A 201 -22.02 -6.18 5.97
N PHE A 202 -21.74 -6.07 4.66
CA PHE A 202 -22.72 -6.42 3.64
C PHE A 202 -22.98 -7.93 3.59
N LYS A 203 -21.92 -8.74 3.66
CA LYS A 203 -22.06 -10.20 3.67
C LYS A 203 -22.88 -10.69 4.86
N SER A 204 -22.59 -10.19 6.08
CA SER A 204 -23.33 -10.58 7.28
C SER A 204 -24.82 -10.22 7.20
N ARG A 205 -25.14 -9.07 6.59
CA ARG A 205 -26.51 -8.58 6.44
C ARG A 205 -27.30 -9.41 5.42
N GLN A 206 -26.66 -9.85 4.33
CA GLN A 206 -27.28 -10.79 3.38
C GLN A 206 -27.53 -12.19 3.99
N GLU A 207 -26.66 -12.66 4.89
CA GLU A 207 -26.84 -13.93 5.59
C GLU A 207 -27.98 -13.88 6.63
N GLU A 208 -28.30 -12.69 7.14
CA GLU A 208 -29.41 -12.44 8.07
C GLU A 208 -30.76 -12.32 7.32
N ASP A 209 -30.79 -11.62 6.17
CA ASP A 209 -31.99 -11.50 5.32
C ASP A 209 -32.38 -12.83 4.62
N ALA A 210 -31.46 -13.79 4.54
CA ALA A 210 -31.68 -15.11 3.94
C ALA A 210 -32.20 -16.16 4.95
N ARG A 211 -32.39 -15.79 6.22
CA ARG A 211 -32.76 -16.67 7.33
C ARG A 211 -34.17 -16.35 7.83
#